data_AF-A0A0L8FJ65-F1
#
_entry.id   AF-A0A0L8FJ65-F1
#
_cell.length_a   1.000
_cell.length_b   1.000
_cell.length_c   1.000
_cell.angle_alpha   90.00
_cell.angle_beta   90.00
_cell.angle_gamma   90.00
#
_symmetry.space_group_name_H-M   'P 1'
#
loop_
_entity.id
_entity.type
_entity.pdbx_description
1 polymer ?
#
loop_
_entity_poly.entity_id
_entity_poly.type
_entity_poly.pdbx_seq_one_letter_code
_entity_poly.pdbx_strand_id
1 'polypeptide(L)'
;MNCLESTGTLHNSSPLIDPDLFYRYIDLMTNHLGSKISRKRKSLGRIRIQDAVLHIFQRRPLPYSYYTLQSNLRRLIRTDTGPIIYDYFKDQLLKKGMVILRESMKNLKGVALLEKLSETWNYFYKEIIFTLQAILYPFQDNSTEEMPMTIRQVILADFRDTVLLKINQDVEGI
;
A
#
# COMPACT_ATOMS: atom_id res chain seq x y z
N MET A 1 8.18 -47.17 -25.34
CA MET A 1 6.71 -47.34 -25.36
C MET A 1 6.09 -46.36 -24.38
N ASN A 2 5.44 -45.33 -24.95
CA ASN A 2 4.41 -44.40 -24.48
C ASN A 2 4.17 -44.08 -22.98
N CYS A 3 4.32 -42.78 -22.69
CA CYS A 3 3.40 -41.81 -22.06
C CYS A 3 2.29 -42.28 -21.10
N LEU A 4 2.15 -41.58 -19.96
CA LEU A 4 1.06 -40.63 -19.70
C LEU A 4 1.38 -39.71 -18.51
N GLU A 5 1.05 -38.43 -18.67
CA GLU A 5 1.13 -37.32 -17.70
C GLU A 5 0.08 -37.45 -16.58
N SER A 6 0.35 -36.87 -15.41
CA SER A 6 -0.70 -36.09 -14.72
C SER A 6 -0.08 -35.02 -13.84
N THR A 7 -0.49 -33.80 -14.16
CA THR A 7 -0.23 -32.53 -13.51
C THR A 7 -0.78 -32.48 -12.08
N GLY A 8 0.01 -31.92 -11.17
CA GLY A 8 -0.41 -31.54 -9.83
C GLY A 8 -0.03 -30.09 -9.58
N THR A 9 -0.83 -29.17 -10.10
CA THR A 9 -0.73 -27.73 -9.82
C THR A 9 -1.09 -27.49 -8.35
N LEU A 10 -0.09 -27.26 -7.50
CA LEU A 10 -0.30 -26.68 -6.18
C LEU A 10 -0.75 -25.22 -6.36
N HIS A 11 -2.08 -25.05 -6.43
CA HIS A 11 -2.74 -23.76 -6.31
C HIS A 11 -2.45 -23.17 -4.93
N ASN A 12 -1.34 -22.44 -4.85
CA ASN A 12 -0.94 -21.69 -3.67
C ASN A 12 -1.84 -20.44 -3.58
N SER A 13 -3.08 -20.65 -3.15
CA SER A 13 -3.99 -19.57 -2.80
C SER A 13 -3.76 -19.24 -1.33
N SER A 14 -2.85 -18.30 -1.11
CA SER A 14 -2.84 -17.55 0.15
C SER A 14 -4.26 -17.04 0.40
N PRO A 15 -4.85 -17.26 1.58
CA PRO A 15 -6.16 -16.72 1.87
C PRO A 15 -6.03 -15.19 1.78
N LEU A 16 -6.69 -14.61 0.77
CA LEU A 16 -7.05 -13.20 0.79
C LEU A 16 -7.82 -13.01 2.09
N ILE A 17 -7.15 -12.46 3.10
CA ILE A 17 -7.81 -11.98 4.30
C ILE A 17 -8.79 -10.94 3.78
N ASP A 18 -10.07 -11.31 3.78
CA ASP A 18 -11.17 -10.41 3.45
C ASP A 18 -10.97 -9.14 4.29
N PRO A 19 -10.71 -7.98 3.65
CA PRO A 19 -10.44 -6.75 4.37
C PRO A 19 -11.55 -6.44 5.37
N ASP A 20 -12.81 -6.76 5.04
CA ASP A 20 -13.96 -6.56 5.93
C ASP A 20 -13.90 -7.46 7.16
N LEU A 21 -13.45 -8.71 7.02
CA LEU A 21 -13.29 -9.64 8.13
C LEU A 21 -12.14 -9.22 9.06
N PHE A 22 -11.06 -8.68 8.49
CA PHE A 22 -9.94 -8.13 9.26
C PHE A 22 -10.33 -6.85 10.01
N TYR A 23 -11.03 -5.91 9.37
CA TYR A 23 -11.55 -4.72 10.07
C TYR A 23 -12.57 -5.10 11.14
N ARG A 24 -13.40 -6.12 10.89
CA ARG A 24 -14.36 -6.64 11.86
C ARG A 24 -13.69 -7.35 13.03
N TYR A 25 -12.60 -8.08 12.80
CA TYR A 25 -11.79 -8.70 13.86
C TYR A 25 -11.07 -7.65 14.70
N ILE A 26 -10.46 -6.64 14.08
CA ILE A 26 -9.85 -5.51 14.78
C ILE A 26 -10.90 -4.68 15.53
N ASP A 27 -12.09 -4.48 14.96
CA ASP A 27 -13.22 -3.85 15.64
C ASP A 27 -13.66 -4.70 16.84
N LEU A 28 -13.79 -6.02 16.70
CA LEU A 28 -14.13 -6.94 17.80
C LEU A 28 -13.09 -6.94 18.92
N MET A 29 -11.80 -6.95 18.60
CA MET A 29 -10.72 -6.89 19.60
C MET A 29 -10.62 -5.53 20.27
N THR A 30 -10.99 -4.43 19.58
CA THR A 30 -11.05 -3.09 20.17
C THR A 30 -12.38 -2.78 20.90
N ASN A 31 -13.42 -3.59 20.68
CA ASN A 31 -14.74 -3.44 21.31
C ASN A 31 -14.74 -3.73 22.81
N HIS A 32 -13.83 -4.57 23.32
CA HIS A 32 -13.80 -4.92 24.75
C HIS A 32 -13.27 -3.82 25.67
N LEU A 33 -12.63 -2.75 25.15
CA LEU A 33 -11.92 -1.76 25.97
C LEU A 33 -12.15 -0.27 25.60
N GLY A 34 -12.91 0.08 24.54
CA GLY A 34 -12.93 1.44 23.99
C GLY A 34 -14.30 2.15 23.77
N SER A 35 -14.42 3.40 24.24
CA SER A 35 -15.60 4.28 24.02
C SER A 35 -15.93 4.52 22.53
N LYS A 36 -17.24 4.55 22.19
CA LYS A 36 -17.75 4.77 20.81
C LYS A 36 -17.18 6.02 20.13
N ILE A 37 -16.94 7.08 20.89
CA ILE A 37 -16.38 8.36 20.39
C ILE A 37 -14.90 8.21 20.02
N SER A 38 -14.14 7.44 20.79
CA SER A 38 -12.73 7.12 20.50
C SER A 38 -12.64 6.28 19.21
N ARG A 39 -13.54 5.31 19.05
CA ARG A 39 -13.64 4.48 17.84
C ARG A 39 -13.93 5.30 16.58
N LYS A 40 -14.94 6.17 16.62
CA LYS A 40 -15.28 7.07 15.49
C LYS A 40 -14.13 8.00 15.09
N ARG A 41 -13.34 8.47 16.06
CA ARG A 41 -12.16 9.32 15.79
C ARG A 41 -11.00 8.53 15.17
N LYS A 42 -10.78 7.28 15.60
CA LYS A 42 -9.76 6.39 15.02
C LYS A 42 -10.12 6.00 13.58
N SER A 43 -11.37 5.65 13.29
CA SER A 43 -11.82 5.32 11.94
C SER A 43 -11.71 6.51 10.99
N LEU A 44 -12.14 7.71 11.43
CA LEU A 44 -12.00 8.93 10.63
C LEU A 44 -10.53 9.27 10.33
N GLY A 45 -9.63 9.03 11.30
CA GLY A 45 -8.18 9.19 11.09
C GLY A 45 -7.65 8.28 10.00
N ARG A 46 -8.03 6.99 10.00
CA ARG A 46 -7.63 6.01 8.98
C ARG A 46 -8.14 6.39 7.59
N ILE A 47 -9.40 6.82 7.47
CA ILE A 47 -10.01 7.27 6.21
C ILE A 47 -9.22 8.43 5.59
N ARG A 48 -8.83 9.42 6.40
CA ARG A 48 -8.06 10.58 5.90
C ARG A 48 -6.70 10.21 5.33
N ILE A 49 -6.02 9.24 5.94
CA ILE A 49 -4.73 8.73 5.44
C ILE A 49 -4.95 7.94 4.14
N GLN A 50 -5.97 7.10 4.08
CA GLN A 50 -6.33 6.36 2.88
C GLN A 50 -6.60 7.30 1.69
N ASP A 51 -7.45 8.32 1.87
CA ASP A 51 -7.80 9.26 0.81
C ASP A 51 -6.57 10.02 0.30
N ALA A 52 -5.70 10.46 1.21
CA ALA A 52 -4.46 11.13 0.85
C ALA A 52 -3.54 10.22 0.02
N VAL A 53 -3.34 8.96 0.44
CA VAL A 53 -2.53 7.99 -0.31
C VAL A 53 -3.11 7.77 -1.70
N LEU A 54 -4.41 7.52 -1.81
CA LEU A 54 -5.05 7.29 -3.11
C LEU A 54 -4.97 8.50 -4.04
N HIS A 55 -5.13 9.72 -3.53
CA HIS A 55 -5.01 10.94 -4.32
C HIS A 55 -3.64 11.06 -4.98
N ILE A 56 -2.56 10.77 -4.24
CA ILE A 56 -1.19 10.83 -4.77
C ILE A 56 -1.00 9.82 -5.91
N PHE A 57 -1.44 8.57 -5.71
CA PHE A 57 -1.35 7.55 -6.77
C PHE A 57 -2.22 7.86 -7.99
N GLN A 58 -3.31 8.61 -7.80
CA GLN A 58 -4.19 9.07 -8.87
C GLN A 58 -3.77 10.42 -9.49
N ARG A 59 -2.62 10.97 -9.10
CA ARG A 59 -2.14 12.30 -9.54
C ARG A 59 -3.12 13.44 -9.23
N ARG A 60 -3.85 13.32 -8.12
CA ARG A 60 -4.78 14.33 -7.61
C ARG A 60 -4.12 15.17 -6.52
N PRO A 61 -4.55 16.43 -6.34
CA PRO A 61 -4.07 17.24 -5.22
C PRO A 61 -4.41 16.58 -3.90
N LEU A 62 -3.53 16.75 -2.91
CA LEU A 62 -3.75 16.25 -1.56
C LEU A 62 -5.04 16.86 -0.97
N PRO A 63 -5.95 16.02 -0.43
CA PRO A 63 -7.20 16.51 0.13
C PRO A 63 -7.02 17.22 1.49
N TYR A 64 -5.85 17.04 2.12
CA TYR A 64 -5.53 17.58 3.45
C TYR A 64 -4.08 18.05 3.48
N SER A 65 -3.77 19.04 4.32
CA SER A 65 -2.39 19.51 4.53
C SER A 65 -1.52 18.46 5.21
N TYR A 66 -0.19 18.51 4.96
CA TYR A 66 0.78 17.64 5.62
C TYR A 66 0.65 17.68 7.15
N TYR A 67 0.48 18.87 7.73
CA TYR A 67 0.27 19.03 9.17
C TYR A 67 -0.96 18.25 9.67
N THR A 68 -2.08 18.32 8.94
CA THR A 68 -3.31 17.60 9.30
C THR A 68 -3.09 16.09 9.23
N LEU A 69 -2.42 15.61 8.19
CA LEU A 69 -2.15 14.18 8.02
C LEU A 69 -1.19 13.66 9.10
N GLN A 70 -0.08 14.35 9.32
CA GLN A 70 0.93 13.97 10.31
C GLN A 70 0.38 14.05 11.75
N SER A 71 -0.43 15.04 12.09
CA SER A 71 -1.05 15.14 13.43
C SER A 71 -2.04 14.00 13.67
N ASN A 72 -2.87 13.66 12.67
CA ASN A 72 -3.72 12.49 12.73
C ASN A 72 -2.91 11.20 12.92
N LEU A 73 -1.79 11.08 12.20
CA LEU A 73 -0.93 9.92 12.26
C LEU A 73 -0.21 9.78 13.61
N ARG A 74 0.38 10.86 14.16
CA ARG A 74 0.96 10.86 15.52
C ARG A 74 -0.04 10.41 16.58
N ARG A 75 -1.30 10.87 16.48
CA ARG A 75 -2.36 10.45 17.40
C ARG A 75 -2.68 8.97 17.27
N LEU A 76 -2.70 8.44 16.05
CA LEU A 76 -2.96 7.04 15.80
C LEU A 76 -1.79 6.15 16.28
N ILE A 77 -0.54 6.57 16.03
CA ILE A 77 0.67 5.87 16.46
C ILE A 77 0.79 5.80 17.99
N ARG A 78 0.46 6.88 18.71
CA ARG A 78 0.52 6.94 20.18
C ARG A 78 -0.50 6.04 20.91
N THR A 79 -1.37 5.36 20.18
CA THR A 79 -2.27 4.35 20.76
C THR A 79 -1.68 2.96 20.52
N ASP A 80 -2.18 1.92 21.19
CA ASP A 80 -1.76 0.50 21.01
C ASP A 80 -1.99 -0.06 19.57
N THR A 81 -2.22 0.81 18.60
CA THR A 81 -2.54 0.53 17.20
C THR A 81 -1.41 0.98 16.26
N GLY A 82 -0.29 1.51 16.79
CA GLY A 82 0.86 1.98 16.00
C GLY A 82 1.35 0.98 14.93
N PRO A 83 1.78 -0.23 15.33
CA PRO A 83 2.18 -1.29 14.40
C PRO A 83 1.10 -1.63 13.37
N ILE A 84 -0.17 -1.72 13.82
CA ILE A 84 -1.33 -2.02 12.96
C ILE A 84 -1.51 -0.97 11.84
N ILE A 85 -1.19 0.30 12.09
CA ILE A 85 -1.32 1.35 11.06
C ILE A 85 -0.20 1.24 10.03
N TYR A 86 1.02 0.90 10.46
CA TYR A 86 2.13 0.66 9.54
C TYR A 86 1.83 -0.52 8.62
N ASP A 87 1.36 -1.63 9.18
CA ASP A 87 0.93 -2.80 8.39
C ASP A 87 -0.24 -2.46 7.47
N TYR A 88 -1.23 -1.69 7.96
CA TYR A 88 -2.32 -1.21 7.11
C TYR A 88 -1.81 -0.36 5.93
N PHE A 89 -0.85 0.53 6.17
CA PHE A 89 -0.22 1.30 5.09
C PHE A 89 0.47 0.36 4.08
N LYS A 90 1.35 -0.53 4.56
CA LYS A 90 2.14 -1.44 3.72
C LYS A 90 1.26 -2.42 2.94
N ASP A 91 0.35 -3.10 3.63
CA ASP A 91 -0.35 -4.25 3.09
C ASP A 91 -1.68 -3.93 2.43
N GLN A 92 -2.20 -2.71 2.59
CA GLN A 92 -3.46 -2.29 1.97
C GLN A 92 -3.26 -1.06 1.10
N LEU A 93 -2.84 0.06 1.70
CA LEU A 93 -2.82 1.35 0.99
C LEU A 93 -1.77 1.38 -0.12
N LEU A 94 -0.55 0.94 0.20
CA LEU A 94 0.56 0.92 -0.74
C LEU A 94 0.29 -0.05 -1.90
N LYS A 95 -0.14 -1.28 -1.60
CA LYS A 95 -0.54 -2.27 -2.62
C LYS A 95 -1.62 -1.73 -3.56
N LYS A 96 -2.66 -1.10 -3.00
CA LYS A 96 -3.73 -0.49 -3.80
C LYS A 96 -3.20 0.63 -4.70
N GLY A 97 -2.28 1.44 -4.19
CA GLY A 97 -1.56 2.46 -4.97
C GLY A 97 -0.75 1.88 -6.12
N MET A 98 0.03 0.83 -5.86
CA MET A 98 0.83 0.16 -6.91
C MET A 98 -0.04 -0.48 -7.99
N VAL A 99 -1.19 -1.06 -7.62
CA VAL A 99 -2.16 -1.57 -8.59
C VAL A 99 -2.67 -0.46 -9.51
N ILE A 100 -2.94 0.75 -8.99
CA ILE A 100 -3.34 1.90 -9.84
C ILE A 100 -2.25 2.22 -10.88
N LEU A 101 -0.98 2.24 -10.47
CA LEU A 101 0.12 2.47 -11.40
C LEU A 101 0.19 1.36 -12.46
N ARG A 102 0.13 0.08 -12.03
CA ARG A 102 0.20 -1.08 -12.94
C ARG A 102 -0.94 -1.09 -13.94
N GLU A 103 -2.18 -0.89 -13.49
CA GLU A 103 -3.37 -0.89 -14.36
C GLU A 103 -3.31 0.24 -15.40
N SER A 104 -2.65 1.36 -15.10
CA SER A 104 -2.44 2.43 -16.09
C SER A 104 -1.56 2.03 -17.29
N MET A 105 -0.83 0.92 -17.19
CA MET A 105 0.11 0.42 -18.21
C MET A 105 -0.29 -0.95 -18.80
N LYS A 106 -1.30 -1.62 -18.25
CA LYS A 106 -1.62 -3.03 -18.51
C LYS A 106 -1.85 -3.39 -19.98
N ASN A 107 -2.38 -2.47 -20.77
CA ASN A 107 -2.71 -2.74 -22.18
C ASN A 107 -1.67 -2.18 -23.17
N LEU A 108 -0.58 -1.60 -22.65
CA LEU A 108 0.50 -1.05 -23.48
C LEU A 108 1.53 -2.13 -23.79
N LYS A 109 2.17 -2.03 -24.96
CA LYS A 109 3.24 -2.93 -25.39
C LYS A 109 4.37 -2.15 -26.07
N GLY A 110 5.54 -2.79 -26.17
CA GLY A 110 6.69 -2.25 -26.89
C GLY A 110 7.11 -0.86 -26.40
N VAL A 111 7.35 0.06 -27.35
CA VAL A 111 7.84 1.41 -27.05
C VAL A 111 6.84 2.20 -26.18
N ALA A 112 5.54 2.12 -26.46
CA ALA A 112 4.52 2.84 -25.69
C ALA A 112 4.47 2.40 -24.22
N LEU A 113 4.72 1.12 -23.95
CA LEU A 113 4.85 0.61 -22.59
C LEU A 113 6.09 1.18 -21.89
N LEU A 114 7.24 1.19 -22.57
CA LEU A 114 8.49 1.72 -22.02
C LEU A 114 8.40 3.23 -21.74
N GLU A 115 7.78 3.99 -22.64
CA GLU A 115 7.52 5.42 -22.43
C GLU A 115 6.64 5.65 -21.21
N LYS A 116 5.53 4.92 -21.09
CA LYS A 116 4.63 5.04 -19.94
C LYS A 116 5.28 4.58 -18.64
N LEU A 117 6.11 3.55 -18.70
CA LEU A 117 6.88 3.08 -17.55
C LEU A 117 7.88 4.12 -17.08
N SER A 118 8.62 4.75 -17.99
CA SER A 118 9.54 5.83 -17.69
C SER A 118 8.82 7.03 -17.06
N GLU A 119 7.69 7.44 -17.63
CA GLU A 119 6.85 8.50 -17.07
C GLU A 119 6.34 8.15 -15.66
N THR A 120 5.88 6.91 -15.48
CA THR A 120 5.36 6.41 -14.21
C THR A 120 6.45 6.33 -13.16
N TRP A 121 7.64 5.83 -13.51
CA TRP A 121 8.80 5.80 -12.63
C TRP A 121 9.22 7.21 -12.21
N ASN A 122 9.29 8.15 -13.15
CA ASN A 122 9.67 9.53 -12.85
C ASN A 122 8.69 10.19 -11.87
N TYR A 123 7.37 10.03 -12.08
CA TYR A 123 6.36 10.51 -11.14
C TYR A 123 6.44 9.80 -9.79
N PHE A 124 6.59 8.48 -9.79
CA PHE A 124 6.70 7.69 -8.57
C PHE A 124 7.90 8.13 -7.73
N TYR A 125 9.06 8.26 -8.35
CA TYR A 125 10.30 8.60 -7.66
C TYR A 125 10.31 10.05 -7.17
N LYS A 126 9.85 11.01 -7.98
CA LYS A 126 9.90 12.45 -7.65
C LYS A 126 8.75 12.93 -6.79
N GLU A 127 7.57 12.35 -6.92
CA GLU A 127 6.35 12.85 -6.25
C GLU A 127 5.83 11.86 -5.20
N ILE A 128 5.55 10.62 -5.58
CA ILE A 128 4.92 9.63 -4.69
C ILE A 128 5.79 9.32 -3.49
N ILE A 129 7.06 8.96 -3.71
CA ILE A 129 7.98 8.59 -2.61
C ILE A 129 8.11 9.74 -1.61
N PHE A 130 8.40 10.95 -2.09
CA PHE A 130 8.64 12.09 -1.20
C PHE A 130 7.37 12.52 -0.46
N THR A 131 6.21 12.51 -1.14
CA THR A 131 4.94 12.86 -0.51
C THR A 131 4.54 11.84 0.56
N LEU A 132 4.68 10.55 0.28
CA LEU A 132 4.42 9.50 1.25
C LEU A 132 5.38 9.57 2.43
N GLN A 133 6.68 9.78 2.19
CA GLN A 133 7.64 9.99 3.27
C GLN A 133 7.32 11.21 4.13
N ALA A 134 6.86 12.31 3.52
CA ALA A 134 6.43 13.49 4.27
C ALA A 134 5.18 13.22 5.12
N ILE A 135 4.17 12.52 4.60
CA ILE A 135 2.97 12.14 5.36
C ILE A 135 3.33 11.21 6.52
N LEU A 136 4.21 10.25 6.25
CA LEU A 136 4.60 9.19 7.18
C LEU A 136 5.79 9.55 8.06
N TYR A 137 6.26 10.81 8.03
CA TYR A 137 7.33 11.31 8.88
C TYR A 137 7.18 10.90 10.36
N PRO A 138 5.99 10.95 10.98
CA PRO A 138 5.78 10.48 12.35
C PRO A 138 6.18 9.02 12.65
N PHE A 139 6.28 8.15 11.65
CA PHE A 139 6.77 6.78 11.86
C PHE A 139 8.30 6.68 11.94
N GLN A 140 9.03 7.66 11.39
CA GLN A 140 10.50 7.68 11.45
C GLN A 140 11.01 7.87 12.88
N ASP A 141 10.25 8.61 13.70
CA ASP A 141 10.57 8.86 15.10
C ASP A 141 10.27 7.66 16.02
N ASN A 142 9.64 6.60 15.51
CA ASN A 142 9.15 5.44 16.28
C ASN A 142 9.72 4.11 15.75
N SER A 143 10.92 4.12 15.18
CA SER A 143 11.60 2.90 14.70
C SER A 143 11.71 1.89 15.84
N THR A 144 10.93 0.81 15.73
CA THR A 144 10.87 -0.32 16.65
C THR A 144 11.39 -1.56 15.92
N GLU A 145 11.72 -2.62 16.65
CA GLU A 145 12.14 -3.90 16.04
C GLU A 145 11.11 -4.43 15.02
N GLU A 146 9.84 -4.07 15.18
CA GLU A 146 8.73 -4.42 14.27
C GLU A 146 8.72 -3.63 12.94
N MET A 147 9.51 -2.56 12.81
CA MET A 147 9.68 -1.77 11.58
C MET A 147 11.13 -1.84 11.05
N PRO A 148 11.57 -3.00 10.53
CA PRO A 148 12.97 -3.24 10.15
C PRO A 148 13.40 -2.50 8.87
N MET A 149 12.45 -2.01 8.06
CA MET A 149 12.73 -1.29 6.82
C MET A 149 12.23 0.15 6.90
N THR A 150 13.03 1.07 6.37
CA THR A 150 12.61 2.47 6.19
C THR A 150 11.40 2.55 5.26
N ILE A 151 10.57 3.57 5.45
CA ILE A 151 9.41 3.85 4.58
C ILE A 151 9.81 3.87 3.10
N ARG A 152 10.99 4.43 2.80
CA ARG A 152 11.52 4.48 1.43
C ARG A 152 11.77 3.09 0.86
N GLN A 153 12.43 2.22 1.64
CA GLN A 153 12.73 0.85 1.22
C GLN A 153 11.45 0.06 0.97
N VAL A 154 10.44 0.18 1.86
CA VAL A 154 9.15 -0.50 1.68
C VAL A 154 8.45 -0.04 0.41
N ILE A 155 8.38 1.28 0.17
CA ILE A 155 7.75 1.83 -1.03
C ILE A 155 8.47 1.39 -2.31
N LEU A 156 9.81 1.44 -2.33
CA LEU A 156 10.61 1.01 -3.48
C LEU A 156 10.49 -0.49 -3.75
N ALA A 157 10.52 -1.31 -2.70
CA ALA A 157 10.37 -2.76 -2.84
C ALA A 157 9.00 -3.12 -3.43
N ASP A 158 7.92 -2.50 -2.95
CA ASP A 158 6.58 -2.80 -3.46
C ASP A 158 6.38 -2.33 -4.91
N PHE A 159 7.02 -1.23 -5.32
CA PHE A 159 7.05 -0.83 -6.74
C PHE A 159 7.77 -1.87 -7.62
N ARG A 160 8.94 -2.34 -7.18
CA ARG A 160 9.67 -3.40 -7.89
C ARG A 160 8.78 -4.64 -8.05
N ASP A 161 8.18 -5.11 -6.96
CA ASP A 161 7.47 -6.39 -6.93
C ASP A 161 6.10 -6.34 -7.60
N THR A 162 5.39 -5.21 -7.50
CA THR A 162 4.03 -5.09 -8.03
C THR A 162 3.97 -4.46 -9.41
N VAL A 163 4.90 -3.56 -9.75
CA VAL A 163 4.91 -2.84 -11.04
C VAL A 163 5.95 -3.44 -11.97
N LEU A 164 7.24 -3.37 -11.62
CA LEU A 164 8.32 -3.74 -12.54
C LEU A 164 8.31 -5.24 -12.90
N LEU A 165 8.29 -6.11 -11.90
CA LEU A 165 8.38 -7.56 -12.13
C LEU A 165 7.14 -8.14 -12.82
N LYS A 166 5.99 -7.47 -12.72
CA LYS A 166 4.73 -7.92 -13.33
C LYS A 166 4.50 -7.41 -14.74
N ILE A 167 5.14 -6.31 -15.15
CA ILE A 167 5.06 -5.79 -16.52
C ILE A 167 5.84 -6.69 -17.50
N ASN A 168 6.91 -7.34 -17.04
CA ASN A 168 7.74 -8.22 -17.88
C ASN A 168 7.04 -9.53 -18.29
N GLN A 169 6.00 -9.96 -17.58
CA GLN A 169 5.25 -11.19 -17.93
C GLN A 169 4.42 -11.03 -19.22
N ASP A 170 4.20 -9.80 -19.69
CA ASP A 170 3.49 -9.48 -20.94
C ASP A 170 4.44 -9.21 -22.13
N VAL A 171 5.76 -9.30 -21.92
CA VAL A 171 6.82 -8.98 -22.91
C VAL A 171 7.36 -10.23 -23.61
N GLU A 172 7.10 -11.45 -23.12
CA GLU A 172 7.56 -12.72 -23.74
C GLU A 172 6.83 -13.13 -25.04
N GLY A 173 6.19 -12.18 -25.73
CA GLY A 173 5.56 -12.37 -27.04
C GLY A 173 6.37 -11.79 -28.20
N ILE A 174 7.71 -11.79 -28.12
CA ILE A 174 8.63 -11.38 -29.19
C ILE A 174 9.51 -12.56 -29.55
#